data_AF-A0A965AZP7-F1
#
_entry.id   AF-A0A965AZP7-F1
#
_cell.length_a   1.000
_cell.length_b   1.000
_cell.length_c   1.000
_cell.angle_alpha   90.00
_cell.angle_beta   90.00
_cell.angle_gamma   90.00
#
_symmetry.space_group_name_H-M   'P 1'
#
loop_
_entity.id
_entity.type
_entity.pdbx_description
1 polymer ?
#
loop_
_entity_poly.entity_id
_entity_poly.type
_entity_poly.pdbx_seq_one_letter_code
_entity_poly.pdbx_strand_id
1 'polypeptide(L)'
;MIYILTLFKFNTMKKINAKFKSNCHETGKVISKGELMLYNYDTRKCYCMTSKKAQDWEDSRNVSNLVQAQEDAMFERYENYSYYNF
;
A
#
# COMPACT_ATOMS: atom_id res chain seq x y z
N MET A 1 -10.45 28.82 -11.57
CA MET A 1 -10.75 27.58 -10.84
C MET A 1 -10.17 26.37 -11.60
N ILE A 2 -8.86 26.10 -11.51
CA ILE A 2 -8.23 24.98 -12.28
C ILE A 2 -7.29 24.12 -11.39
N TYR A 3 -7.19 24.35 -10.08
CA TYR A 3 -6.19 23.69 -9.22
C TYR A 3 -6.73 22.56 -8.31
N ILE A 4 -7.88 21.93 -8.63
CA ILE A 4 -8.46 20.86 -7.78
C ILE A 4 -8.27 19.46 -8.37
N LEU A 5 -7.73 19.31 -9.59
CA LEU A 5 -7.60 18.00 -10.26
C LEU A 5 -6.32 17.21 -9.96
N THR A 6 -5.35 17.74 -9.20
CA THR A 6 -4.01 17.12 -9.08
C THR A 6 -3.73 16.33 -7.81
N LEU A 7 -4.70 16.11 -6.90
CA LEU A 7 -4.41 15.50 -5.59
C LEU A 7 -5.33 14.37 -5.15
N PHE A 8 -6.02 13.70 -6.07
CA PHE A 8 -6.47 12.31 -5.85
C PHE A 8 -5.50 11.36 -6.56
N LYS A 9 -4.27 11.30 -6.05
CA LYS A 9 -3.30 10.29 -6.47
C LYS A 9 -3.75 8.98 -5.81
N PHE A 10 -4.63 8.23 -6.49
CA PHE A 10 -4.95 6.87 -6.09
C PHE A 10 -3.63 6.13 -5.91
N ASN A 11 -3.47 5.46 -4.76
CA ASN A 11 -2.23 4.75 -4.46
C ASN A 11 -2.16 3.50 -5.36
N THR A 12 -1.70 3.67 -6.60
CA THR A 12 -1.72 2.63 -7.63
C THR A 12 -0.57 1.65 -7.48
N MET A 13 0.04 1.56 -6.31
CA MET A 13 1.10 0.61 -6.01
C MET A 13 0.50 -0.59 -5.30
N LYS A 14 0.76 -1.79 -5.82
CA LYS A 14 0.32 -3.04 -5.20
C LYS A 14 1.46 -4.04 -5.13
N LYS A 15 1.51 -4.75 -4.01
CA LYS A 15 2.36 -5.93 -3.81
C LYS A 15 1.74 -7.10 -4.57
N ILE A 16 2.44 -7.62 -5.56
CA ILE A 16 1.97 -8.72 -6.41
C ILE A 16 3.08 -9.75 -6.62
N ASN A 17 2.69 -10.99 -6.92
CA ASN A 17 3.64 -11.99 -7.38
C ASN A 17 3.92 -11.79 -8.87
N ALA A 18 5.20 -11.85 -9.24
CA ALA A 18 5.64 -11.67 -10.61
C ALA A 18 5.11 -12.78 -11.51
N LYS A 19 4.24 -12.43 -12.46
CA LYS A 19 3.72 -13.39 -13.45
C LYS A 19 4.75 -13.75 -14.52
N PHE A 20 5.70 -12.84 -14.76
CA PHE A 20 6.76 -12.94 -15.76
C PHE A 20 8.09 -12.46 -15.16
N LYS A 21 9.21 -12.88 -15.75
CA LYS A 21 10.53 -12.34 -15.40
C LYS A 21 10.53 -10.83 -15.69
N SER A 22 10.89 -10.03 -14.71
CA SER A 22 10.93 -8.57 -14.84
C SER A 22 12.17 -8.02 -14.14
N ASN A 23 12.56 -6.79 -14.47
CA ASN A 23 13.72 -6.15 -13.84
C ASN A 23 13.25 -5.04 -12.90
N CYS A 24 13.86 -4.96 -11.73
CA CYS A 24 13.62 -3.88 -10.80
C CYS A 24 14.12 -2.55 -11.39
N HIS A 25 13.29 -1.52 -11.36
CA HIS A 25 13.63 -0.21 -11.89
C HIS A 25 14.74 0.51 -11.12
N GLU A 26 14.79 0.37 -9.79
CA GLU A 26 15.84 1.02 -8.97
C GLU A 26 17.16 0.26 -8.98
N THR A 27 17.13 -1.05 -8.67
CA THR A 27 18.34 -1.83 -8.42
C THR A 27 18.85 -2.58 -9.65
N GLY A 28 18.07 -2.64 -10.74
CA GLY A 28 18.39 -3.45 -11.91
C GLY A 28 18.33 -4.97 -11.68
N LYS A 29 18.00 -5.43 -10.46
CA LYS A 29 17.92 -6.86 -10.14
C LYS A 29 16.81 -7.54 -10.94
N VAL A 30 17.09 -8.75 -11.40
CA VAL A 30 16.10 -9.61 -12.05
C VAL A 30 15.15 -10.18 -10.98
N ILE A 31 13.86 -9.99 -11.19
CA ILE A 31 12.76 -10.54 -10.41
C ILE A 31 12.25 -11.77 -11.16
N SER A 32 12.39 -12.93 -10.55
CA SER A 32 11.98 -14.21 -11.13
C SER A 32 10.46 -14.36 -11.10
N LYS A 33 9.93 -15.21 -11.98
CA LYS A 33 8.51 -15.56 -11.96
C LYS A 33 8.17 -16.20 -10.61
N GLY A 34 7.10 -15.73 -9.98
CA GLY A 34 6.62 -16.18 -8.67
C GLY A 34 7.16 -15.36 -7.50
N GLU A 35 8.22 -14.56 -7.69
CA GLU A 35 8.76 -13.72 -6.63
C GLU A 35 7.83 -12.54 -6.32
N LEU A 36 7.88 -12.10 -5.06
CA LEU A 36 7.14 -10.94 -4.62
C LEU A 36 7.79 -9.65 -5.12
N MET A 37 6.97 -8.72 -5.62
CA MET A 37 7.43 -7.41 -6.07
C MET A 37 6.38 -6.33 -5.84
N LEU A 38 6.84 -5.08 -5.76
CA LEU A 38 5.96 -3.92 -5.77
C LEU A 38 5.78 -3.43 -7.20
N TYR A 39 4.53 -3.44 -7.67
CA TYR A 39 4.17 -2.98 -9.01
C TYR A 39 3.41 -1.66 -8.91
N ASN A 40 3.89 -0.66 -9.65
CA ASN A 40 3.23 0.64 -9.78
C ASN A 40 2.43 0.68 -11.10
N TYR A 41 1.10 0.68 -11.01
CA TYR A 41 0.22 0.66 -12.19
C TYR A 41 0.23 1.97 -12.98
N ASP A 42 0.42 3.14 -12.34
CA ASP A 42 0.52 4.44 -13.03
C ASP A 42 1.74 4.50 -13.97
N THR A 43 2.90 4.19 -13.42
CA THR A 43 4.18 4.28 -14.13
C THR A 43 4.53 3.00 -14.86
N ARG A 44 3.80 1.91 -14.61
CA ARG A 44 4.05 0.54 -15.09
C ARG A 44 5.46 0.05 -14.74
N LYS A 45 6.00 0.48 -13.59
CA LYS A 45 7.33 0.13 -13.10
C LYS A 45 7.27 -0.96 -12.03
N CYS A 46 8.23 -1.89 -12.10
CA CYS A 46 8.43 -2.95 -11.11
C CYS A 46 9.56 -2.56 -10.15
N TYR A 47 9.36 -2.84 -8.87
CA TYR A 47 10.35 -2.63 -7.81
C TYR A 47 10.53 -3.93 -7.02
N CYS A 48 11.78 -4.33 -6.77
CA CYS A 48 12.07 -5.48 -5.92
C CYS A 48 11.76 -5.15 -4.46
N MET A 49 11.43 -6.15 -3.64
CA MET A 49 11.11 -5.90 -2.22
C MET A 49 12.26 -5.30 -1.42
N THR A 50 13.51 -5.44 -1.88
CA THR A 50 14.69 -4.85 -1.25
C THR A 50 14.94 -3.40 -1.70
N SER A 51 14.10 -2.83 -2.55
CA SER A 51 14.27 -1.46 -3.03
C SER A 51 13.72 -0.49 -1.99
N LYS A 52 14.33 0.70 -1.88
CA LYS A 52 13.91 1.72 -0.90
C LYS A 52 12.44 2.07 -1.09
N LYS A 53 12.01 2.22 -2.34
CA LYS A 53 10.62 2.53 -2.66
C LYS A 53 9.62 1.45 -2.26
N ALA A 54 10.03 0.17 -2.31
CA ALA A 54 9.21 -0.93 -1.82
C ALA A 54 9.06 -0.90 -0.30
N GLN A 55 10.13 -0.54 0.41
CA GLN A 55 10.13 -0.42 1.86
C GLN A 55 9.29 0.77 2.34
N ASP A 56 9.47 1.95 1.74
CA ASP A 56 8.69 3.16 2.06
C ASP A 56 7.18 2.93 1.87
N TRP A 57 6.79 2.16 0.85
CA TRP A 57 5.39 1.79 0.60
C TRP A 57 4.84 0.84 1.66
N GLU A 58 5.63 -0.16 2.07
CA GLU A 58 5.22 -1.11 3.11
C GLU A 58 5.02 -0.39 4.45
N ASP A 59 5.94 0.50 4.81
CA ASP A 59 5.87 1.28 6.04
C ASP A 59 4.63 2.18 6.06
N SER A 60 4.37 2.89 4.96
CA SER A 60 3.16 3.70 4.80
C SER A 60 1.88 2.86 4.93
N ARG A 61 1.85 1.65 4.36
CA ARG A 61 0.72 0.73 4.47
C ARG A 61 0.53 0.24 5.90
N ASN A 62 1.61 -0.09 6.61
CA ASN A 62 1.56 -0.55 7.99
C ASN A 62 1.01 0.53 8.92
N VAL A 63 1.48 1.77 8.78
CA VAL A 63 0.96 2.90 9.56
C VAL A 63 -0.53 3.10 9.29
N SER A 64 -0.97 3.05 8.02
CA SER A 64 -2.40 3.15 7.68
C SER A 64 -3.24 2.05 8.33
N ASN A 65 -2.76 0.81 8.36
CA ASN A 65 -3.46 -0.30 9.00
C ASN A 65 -3.57 -0.11 10.52
N LEU A 66 -2.52 0.42 11.16
CA LEU A 66 -2.53 0.69 12.60
C LEU A 66 -3.53 1.77 12.97
N VAL A 67 -3.63 2.85 12.17
CA VAL A 67 -4.63 3.91 12.37
C VAL A 67 -6.03 3.35 12.23
N GLN A 68 -6.30 2.59 11.16
CA GLN A 68 -7.61 1.97 10.95
C GLN A 68 -7.99 1.04 12.11
N ALA A 69 -7.06 0.20 12.58
CA ALA A 69 -7.31 -0.69 13.71
C ALA A 69 -7.63 0.08 15.02
N GLN A 70 -7.02 1.25 15.23
CA GLN A 70 -7.33 2.09 16.37
C GLN A 70 -8.72 2.73 16.26
N GLU A 71 -9.09 3.21 15.07
CA GLU A 71 -10.42 3.78 14.81
C GLU A 71 -11.51 2.73 14.98
N ASP A 72 -11.31 1.53 14.42
CA ASP A 72 -12.24 0.41 14.54
C ASP A 72 -12.42 0.01 16.02
N ALA A 73 -11.33 -0.12 16.79
CA ALA A 73 -11.40 -0.43 18.22
C ALA A 73 -12.10 0.67 19.05
N MET A 74 -11.91 1.94 18.69
CA MET A 74 -12.61 3.07 19.32
C MET A 74 -14.12 3.02 19.03
N PHE A 75 -14.49 2.70 17.79
CA PHE A 75 -15.87 2.58 17.36
C PHE A 75 -16.58 1.41 18.05
N GLU A 76 -15.97 0.21 18.06
CA GLU A 76 -16.49 -0.97 18.78
C GLU A 76 -16.71 -0.68 20.27
N ARG A 77 -15.78 0.04 20.91
CA ARG A 77 -15.93 0.46 22.31
C ARG A 77 -17.14 1.35 22.50
N TYR A 78 -17.36 2.34 21.62
CA TYR A 78 -18.49 3.24 21.69
C TYR A 78 -19.83 2.51 21.51
N GLU A 79 -19.93 1.64 20.50
CA GLU A 79 -21.13 0.83 20.27
C GLU A 79 -21.45 -0.07 21.47
N ASN A 80 -20.43 -0.68 22.08
CA ASN A 80 -20.61 -1.50 23.27
C ASN A 80 -21.22 -0.68 24.43
N TYR A 81 -20.67 0.50 24.75
CA TYR A 81 -21.25 1.35 25.80
C TYR A 81 -22.64 1.88 25.46
N SER A 82 -22.94 2.14 24.18
CA SER A 82 -24.29 2.56 23.77
C SER A 82 -25.33 1.45 23.94
N TYR A 83 -24.94 0.19 23.76
CA TYR A 83 -25.84 -0.96 23.87
C TYR A 83 -26.26 -1.27 25.32
N TYR A 84 -25.39 -1.03 26.31
CA TYR A 84 -25.68 -1.27 27.73
C TYR A 84 -26.31 -0.09 28.48
N ASN A 85 -26.54 1.05 27.81
CA ASN A 85 -27.15 2.25 28.41
C ASN A 85 -28.62 2.47 27.99
N PHE A 86 -29.31 1.39 27.58
CA PHE A 86 -30.77 1.34 27.39
C PHE A 86 -31.45 0.50 28.48
#